data_AF-A0A1J3HM44-F1
#
_entry.id   AF-A0A1J3HM44-F1
#
_cell.length_a   1.000
_cell.length_b   1.000
_cell.length_c   1.000
_cell.angle_alpha   90.00
_cell.angle_beta   90.00
_cell.angle_gamma   90.00
#
_symmetry.space_group_name_H-M   'P 1'
#
loop_
_entity.id
_entity.type
_entity.pdbx_description
1 polymer ?
#
loop_
_entity_poly.entity_id
_entity_poly.type
_entity_poly.pdbx_seq_one_letter_code
_entity_poly.pdbx_strand_id
1 'polypeptide(L)'
;TLNLTQGRKVFEIRPMIEWDKGKALEFLLQSLGFGNSNSVFPVYIGDDRTDEDAFKMLRDRGEGFGILVSKYPKDTDASYSLLDPSEVMDFLQRLVEWKQMQPRM
;
A
#
# COMPACT_ATOMS: atom_id res chain seq x y z
N THR A 1 17.73 -5.82 -20.97
CA THR A 1 18.07 -4.38 -21.14
C THR A 1 17.79 -3.65 -19.84
N LEU A 2 18.54 -2.59 -19.53
CA LEU A 2 18.40 -1.80 -18.29
C LEU A 2 17.55 -0.55 -18.57
N ASN A 3 16.81 -0.09 -17.56
CA ASN A 3 16.03 1.15 -17.57
C ASN A 3 16.69 2.18 -16.66
N LEU A 4 16.80 3.42 -17.13
CA LEU A 4 17.41 4.55 -16.41
C LEU A 4 16.32 5.55 -16.04
N THR A 5 16.10 5.75 -14.75
CA THR A 5 15.14 6.76 -14.24
C THR A 5 15.90 7.87 -13.53
N GLN A 6 15.55 9.13 -13.77
CA GLN A 6 16.12 10.27 -13.07
C GLN A 6 15.23 10.70 -11.91
N GLY A 7 15.74 10.59 -10.69
CA GLY A 7 15.11 11.09 -9.46
C GLY A 7 15.70 12.43 -9.02
N ARG A 8 15.28 12.92 -7.85
CA ARG A 8 15.77 14.19 -7.29
C ARG A 8 17.24 14.06 -6.89
N LYS A 9 18.14 14.46 -7.80
CA LYS A 9 19.60 14.34 -7.67
C LYS A 9 20.11 12.89 -7.62
N VAL A 10 19.41 11.95 -8.25
CA VAL A 10 19.83 10.54 -8.35
C VAL A 10 19.50 9.97 -9.73
N PHE A 11 20.30 9.00 -10.17
CA PHE A 11 19.99 8.14 -11.30
C PHE A 11 19.80 6.71 -10.81
N GLU A 12 18.68 6.10 -11.18
CA GLU A 12 18.36 4.72 -10.85
C GLU A 12 18.50 3.86 -12.10
N ILE A 13 19.38 2.85 -12.02
CA ILE A 13 19.56 1.85 -13.07
C ILE A 13 18.91 0.55 -12.58
N ARG A 14 17.85 0.12 -13.26
CA ARG A 14 17.09 -1.09 -12.89
C ARG A 14 16.94 -2.03 -14.08
N PRO A 15 16.89 -3.36 -13.89
CA PRO A 15 16.44 -4.27 -14.93
C PRO A 15 15.09 -3.81 -15.50
N MET A 16 14.88 -3.96 -16.81
CA MET A 16 13.59 -3.69 -17.45
C MET A 16 12.61 -4.82 -17.11
N ILE A 17 12.18 -4.85 -15.85
CA ILE A 17 11.09 -5.69 -15.36
C ILE A 17 9.91 -4.73 -15.18
N GLU A 18 8.75 -5.07 -15.75
CA GLU A 18 7.52 -4.36 -15.46
C GLU A 18 7.10 -4.68 -14.03
N TRP A 19 7.68 -3.95 -13.08
CA TRP A 19 7.43 -4.09 -11.65
C TRP A 19 6.95 -2.75 -11.11
N ASP A 20 5.75 -2.76 -10.55
CA ASP A 20 5.12 -1.65 -9.86
C ASP A 20 4.77 -2.07 -8.41
N LYS A 21 4.33 -1.12 -7.60
CA LYS A 21 4.00 -1.39 -6.19
C LYS A 21 2.80 -2.35 -6.06
N GLY A 22 1.89 -2.39 -7.04
CA GLY A 22 0.80 -3.36 -7.09
C GLY A 22 1.28 -4.79 -7.30
N LYS A 23 2.18 -5.01 -8.26
CA LYS A 23 2.83 -6.31 -8.49
C LYS A 23 3.68 -6.75 -7.31
N ALA A 24 4.35 -5.80 -6.64
CA ALA A 24 5.09 -6.08 -5.41
C ALA A 24 4.15 -6.59 -4.29
N LEU A 25 3.01 -5.94 -4.11
CA LEU A 25 2.01 -6.34 -3.14
C LEU A 25 1.40 -7.71 -3.47
N GLU A 26 1.04 -7.95 -4.73
CA GLU A 26 0.56 -9.25 -5.19
C GLU A 26 1.57 -10.36 -4.90
N PHE A 27 2.83 -10.13 -5.25
CA PHE A 27 3.92 -11.06 -5.01
C PHE A 27 4.07 -11.39 -3.52
N LEU A 28 4.00 -10.40 -2.63
CA LEU A 28 4.08 -10.63 -1.18
C LEU A 28 2.91 -11.47 -0.68
N LEU A 29 1.69 -11.18 -1.11
CA LEU A 29 0.50 -11.95 -0.71
C LEU A 29 0.61 -13.40 -1.18
N GLN A 30 1.02 -13.64 -2.43
CA GLN A 30 1.25 -14.99 -2.95
C GLN A 30 2.35 -15.72 -2.18
N SER A 31 3.49 -15.07 -1.96
CA SER A 31 4.66 -15.66 -1.30
C SER A 31 4.39 -16.04 0.16
N LEU A 32 3.51 -15.31 0.83
CA LEU A 32 3.08 -15.59 2.21
C LEU A 32 1.91 -16.59 2.29
N GLY A 33 1.41 -17.09 1.16
CA GLY A 33 0.26 -18.00 1.10
C GLY A 33 -1.10 -17.32 1.27
N PHE A 34 -1.15 -15.99 1.15
CA PHE A 34 -2.36 -15.17 1.24
C PHE A 34 -2.94 -14.78 -0.12
N GLY A 35 -2.40 -15.34 -1.20
CA GLY A 35 -2.80 -15.04 -2.59
C GLY A 35 -4.29 -15.23 -2.87
N ASN A 36 -4.94 -16.19 -2.22
CA ASN A 36 -6.38 -16.49 -2.33
C ASN A 36 -7.02 -16.69 -0.94
N SER A 37 -6.38 -16.19 0.13
CA SER A 37 -6.83 -16.44 1.50
C SER A 37 -7.61 -15.25 2.05
N ASN A 38 -8.79 -15.52 2.61
CA ASN A 38 -9.56 -14.55 3.39
C ASN A 38 -9.13 -14.50 4.87
N SER A 39 -8.01 -15.14 5.21
CA SER A 39 -7.48 -15.16 6.59
C SER A 39 -6.76 -13.86 6.99
N VAL A 40 -6.48 -12.98 6.02
CA VAL A 40 -5.82 -11.69 6.26
C VAL A 40 -6.56 -10.60 5.52
N PHE A 41 -6.46 -9.37 6.03
CA PHE A 41 -7.01 -8.19 5.39
C PHE A 41 -5.86 -7.23 5.03
N PRO A 42 -5.43 -7.18 3.76
CA PRO A 42 -4.38 -6.27 3.29
C PRO A 42 -4.78 -4.80 3.47
N VAL A 43 -3.88 -4.02 4.08
CA VAL A 43 -3.98 -2.55 4.14
C VAL A 43 -2.69 -1.97 3.59
N TYR A 44 -2.80 -1.12 2.57
CA TYR A 44 -1.67 -0.42 1.97
C TYR A 44 -1.79 1.08 2.25
N ILE A 45 -0.75 1.71 2.78
CA ILE A 45 -0.72 3.14 3.11
C ILE A 45 0.41 3.79 2.32
N GLY A 46 0.11 4.85 1.55
CA GLY A 46 1.10 5.52 0.68
C GLY A 46 0.73 6.97 0.37
N ASP A 47 1.71 7.80 -0.01
CA ASP A 47 1.57 9.24 -0.20
C ASP A 47 1.79 9.71 -1.66
N ASP A 48 2.43 8.85 -2.47
CA ASP A 48 2.94 9.20 -3.78
C ASP A 48 2.12 8.59 -4.93
N ARG A 49 2.41 9.06 -6.16
CA ARG A 49 1.70 8.60 -7.36
C ARG A 49 1.95 7.12 -7.68
N THR A 50 3.06 6.55 -7.23
CA THR A 50 3.39 5.14 -7.49
C THR A 50 2.60 4.20 -6.59
N ASP A 51 2.10 4.68 -5.44
CA ASP A 51 1.22 3.92 -4.56
C ASP A 51 -0.15 3.63 -5.18
N GLU A 52 -0.57 4.41 -6.18
CA GLU A 52 -1.81 4.19 -6.94
C GLU A 52 -1.87 2.80 -7.59
N ASP A 53 -0.73 2.25 -8.05
CA ASP A 53 -0.68 0.89 -8.59
C ASP A 53 -1.06 -0.15 -7.52
N ALA A 54 -0.69 0.07 -6.26
CA ALA A 54 -1.07 -0.79 -5.15
C ALA A 54 -2.53 -0.60 -4.72
N PHE A 55 -3.01 0.65 -4.69
CA PHE A 55 -4.40 0.95 -4.39
C PHE A 55 -5.35 0.32 -5.42
N LYS A 56 -5.03 0.48 -6.70
CA LYS A 56 -5.77 -0.12 -7.80
C LYS A 56 -5.80 -1.64 -7.70
N MET A 57 -4.66 -2.28 -7.44
CA MET A 57 -4.59 -3.74 -7.26
C MET A 57 -5.54 -4.20 -6.14
N LEU A 58 -5.53 -3.54 -4.98
CA LEU A 58 -6.42 -3.88 -3.86
C LEU A 58 -7.90 -3.64 -4.21
N ARG A 59 -8.21 -2.54 -4.89
CA ARG A 59 -9.56 -2.21 -5.36
C ARG A 59 -10.08 -3.25 -6.35
N ASP A 60 -9.28 -3.61 -7.35
CA ASP A 60 -9.63 -4.58 -8.39
C ASP A 60 -9.82 -5.99 -7.80
N ARG A 61 -9.02 -6.34 -6.78
CA ARG A 61 -9.15 -7.60 -6.05
C ARG A 61 -10.35 -7.63 -5.11
N GLY A 62 -10.76 -6.48 -4.56
CA GLY A 62 -11.86 -6.36 -3.60
C GLY A 62 -11.57 -6.93 -2.20
N GLU A 63 -10.32 -7.30 -1.92
CA GLU A 63 -9.89 -7.96 -0.68
C GLU A 63 -8.80 -7.14 0.03
N GLY A 64 -9.14 -5.92 0.45
CA GLY A 64 -8.23 -5.04 1.18
C GLY A 64 -8.54 -3.56 0.94
N PHE A 65 -7.78 -2.68 1.59
CA PHE A 65 -7.94 -1.23 1.42
C PHE A 65 -6.62 -0.50 1.18
N GLY A 66 -6.66 0.42 0.22
CA GLY A 66 -5.67 1.48 0.06
C GLY A 66 -6.02 2.71 0.89
N ILE A 67 -5.04 3.32 1.53
CA ILE A 67 -5.14 4.57 2.27
C ILE A 67 -4.13 5.58 1.71
N LEU A 68 -4.63 6.67 1.13
CA LEU A 68 -3.80 7.76 0.62
C LEU A 68 -3.40 8.70 1.77
N VAL A 69 -2.12 9.06 1.86
CA VAL A 69 -1.63 10.10 2.77
C VAL A 69 -1.45 11.39 1.99
N SER A 70 -2.35 12.37 2.19
CA SER A 70 -2.29 13.64 1.48
C SER A 70 -3.04 14.74 2.21
N LYS A 71 -2.38 15.89 2.38
CA LYS A 71 -2.98 17.10 2.94
C LYS A 71 -4.03 17.73 2.01
N TYR A 72 -3.94 17.45 0.72
CA TYR A 72 -4.82 18.01 -0.31
C TYR A 72 -5.60 16.91 -1.01
N PRO A 73 -6.84 17.16 -1.47
CA PRO A 73 -7.58 16.23 -2.29
C PRO A 73 -6.78 15.84 -3.54
N LYS A 74 -6.78 14.55 -3.87
CA LYS A 74 -6.19 13.99 -5.08
C LYS A 74 -7.16 12.96 -5.66
N ASP A 75 -7.20 12.84 -6.99
CA ASP A 75 -7.80 11.67 -7.62
C ASP A 75 -6.97 10.44 -7.24
N THR A 76 -7.63 9.41 -6.71
CA THR A 76 -6.95 8.22 -6.17
C THR A 76 -7.85 6.99 -6.24
N ASP A 77 -7.23 5.83 -6.44
CA ASP A 77 -7.87 4.52 -6.29
C ASP A 77 -7.92 4.04 -4.82
N ALA A 78 -7.34 4.80 -3.87
CA ALA A 78 -7.48 4.51 -2.43
C ALA A 78 -8.94 4.57 -1.97
N SER A 79 -9.28 3.79 -0.94
CA SER A 79 -10.62 3.78 -0.35
C SER A 79 -10.77 4.82 0.76
N TYR A 80 -9.66 5.21 1.38
CA TYR A 80 -9.60 6.16 2.49
C TYR A 80 -8.41 7.10 2.33
N SER A 81 -8.38 8.15 3.15
CA SER A 81 -7.26 9.09 3.21
C SER A 81 -6.92 9.51 4.64
N LEU A 82 -5.65 9.81 4.86
CA LEU A 82 -5.09 10.47 6.04
C LEU A 82 -4.40 11.76 5.59
N LEU A 83 -4.36 12.78 6.44
CA LEU A 83 -3.84 14.09 6.08
C LEU A 83 -2.32 14.09 5.94
N ASP A 84 -1.61 13.45 6.85
CA ASP A 84 -0.15 13.46 6.91
C ASP A 84 0.40 12.28 7.74
N PRO A 85 1.73 12.09 7.81
CA PRO A 85 2.32 10.97 8.56
C PRO A 85 1.99 10.93 10.07
N SER A 86 1.57 12.02 10.69
CA SER A 86 1.14 12.00 12.10
C SER A 86 -0.15 11.22 12.27
N GLU A 87 -1.11 11.37 11.35
CA GLU A 87 -2.34 10.58 11.38
C GLU A 87 -2.10 9.11 11.05
N VAL A 88 -1.04 8.79 10.29
CA VAL A 88 -0.62 7.38 10.08
C VAL A 88 -0.19 6.76 11.41
N MET A 89 0.56 7.50 12.24
CA MET A 89 0.93 7.04 13.57
C MET A 89 -0.30 6.80 14.44
N ASP A 90 -1.22 7.77 14.49
CA ASP A 90 -2.45 7.65 15.27
C ASP A 90 -3.32 6.47 14.81
N PHE A 91 -3.42 6.25 13.49
CA PHE A 91 -4.11 5.11 12.92
C PHE A 91 -3.50 3.78 13.38
N LEU A 92 -2.18 3.63 13.26
CA LEU A 92 -1.48 2.41 13.65
C LEU A 92 -1.58 2.16 15.17
N GLN A 93 -1.50 3.22 15.98
CA GLN A 93 -1.66 3.11 17.43
C GLN A 93 -3.07 2.63 17.80
N ARG A 94 -4.12 3.22 17.20
CA ARG A 94 -5.50 2.78 17.39
C ARG A 94 -5.73 1.35 16.95
N LEU A 95 -5.06 0.89 15.89
CA LEU A 95 -5.14 -0.51 15.43
C LEU A 95 -4.55 -1.47 16.47
N VAL A 96 -3.44 -1.09 17.10
CA VAL A 96 -2.81 -1.86 18.19
C VAL A 96 -3.71 -1.89 19.43
N GLU A 97 -4.24 -0.73 19.84
CA GLU A 97 -5.15 -0.62 20.98
C GLU A 97 -6.41 -1.45 20.76
N TRP A 98 -7.02 -1.36 19.57
CA TRP A 98 -8.16 -2.19 19.18
C TRP A 98 -7.87 -3.68 19.32
N LYS A 99 -6.70 -4.14 18.84
CA LYS A 99 -6.29 -5.54 18.98
C LYS A 99 -6.12 -5.97 20.44
N GLN A 100 -5.66 -5.08 21.32
CA GLN A 100 -5.50 -5.37 22.75
C GLN A 100 -6.84 -5.42 23.49
N MET A 101 -7.84 -4.66 23.05
CA MET A 101 -9.19 -4.66 23.62
C MET A 101 -10.02 -5.88 23.24
N GLN A 102 -9.64 -6.61 22.18
CA GLN A 102 -10.31 -7.85 21.82
C GLN A 102 -9.92 -8.96 22.81
N PRO A 103 -10.89 -9.66 23.43
CA PRO A 103 -10.60 -10.88 24.15
C PRO A 103 -9.90 -11.85 23.20
N ARG A 104 -8.82 -12.49 23.65
CA ARG A 104 -8.27 -13.63 22.92
C ARG A 104 -9.39 -14.67 22.77
N MET A 105 -9.86 -14.87 21.54
CA MET A 105 -10.66 -16.04 21.18
C MET A 105 -9.83 -17.31 21.35
#